data_AF-A0A5C6ABV0-F1
#
_entry.id   AF-A0A5C6ABV0-F1
#
_cell.length_a   1.000
_cell.length_b   1.000
_cell.length_c   1.000
_cell.angle_alpha   90.00
_cell.angle_beta   90.00
_cell.angle_gamma   90.00
#
_symmetry.space_group_name_H-M   'P 1'
#
loop_
_entity.id
_entity.type
_entity.pdbx_description
1 polymer ?
#
loop_
_entity_poly.entity_id
_entity_poly.type
_entity_poly.pdbx_seq_one_letter_code
_entity_poly.pdbx_strand_id
1 'polypeptide(L)'
;MSEKGLLPQLFSQLDVTSGAHRPSHVEPQDDQTGLLRDMLTAQDRTNELLEELVGTLTAQQRHRQQEMQRWRDANPQLATNCREAAEVLSEVQVDFLERLTEDVKDNGEEMAYGDFMLTEFVDRYGPRLAHLNGVIQALAQLGGCQAAPADEEQEG
;
A
#
# COMPACT_ATOMS: atom_id res chain seq x y z
N MET A 1 -10.95 -35.82 44.70
CA MET A 1 -10.16 -35.01 45.67
C MET A 1 -9.06 -35.90 46.19
N SER A 2 -7.76 -35.65 46.10
CA SER A 2 -6.92 -34.71 45.35
C SER A 2 -5.51 -35.30 45.47
N GLU A 3 -4.89 -35.68 44.35
CA GLU A 3 -3.45 -35.96 44.30
C GLU A 3 -2.71 -34.61 44.23
N LYS A 4 -1.97 -34.29 45.29
CA LYS A 4 -0.85 -33.33 45.31
C LYS A 4 0.41 -34.22 45.25
N GLY A 5 1.30 -34.16 44.28
CA GLY A 5 1.88 -33.02 43.59
C GLY A 5 3.23 -32.70 44.23
N LEU A 6 4.33 -33.08 43.57
CA LEU A 6 5.66 -32.44 43.71
C LEU A 6 6.51 -32.78 42.48
N LEU A 7 6.92 -31.71 41.82
CA LEU A 7 7.44 -31.61 40.45
C LEU A 7 8.90 -32.08 40.32
N PRO A 8 9.32 -32.51 39.11
CA PRO A 8 10.72 -32.78 38.79
C PRO A 8 11.55 -31.49 38.71
N GLN A 9 12.84 -31.64 39.03
CA GLN A 9 13.81 -30.58 39.34
C GLN A 9 13.99 -29.56 38.20
N LEU A 10 13.85 -28.27 38.52
CA LEU A 10 13.88 -27.12 37.60
C LEU A 10 15.13 -26.22 37.78
N PHE A 11 16.29 -26.75 38.16
CA PHE A 11 17.52 -25.96 38.20
C PHE A 11 18.72 -26.73 37.64
N SER A 12 19.20 -26.31 36.48
CA SER A 12 20.51 -26.70 35.94
C SER A 12 21.60 -26.10 36.81
N GLN A 13 22.40 -26.94 37.44
CA GLN A 13 23.61 -26.51 38.13
C GLN A 13 24.58 -25.92 37.09
N LEU A 14 24.84 -24.62 37.21
CA LEU A 14 25.90 -23.94 36.48
C LEU A 14 27.24 -24.32 37.13
N ASP A 15 28.01 -25.16 36.44
CA ASP A 15 29.39 -25.49 36.80
C ASP A 15 30.32 -24.38 36.28
N VAL A 16 30.74 -23.47 37.16
CA VAL A 16 31.70 -22.42 36.83
C VAL A 16 33.10 -22.94 37.15
N THR A 17 33.69 -23.63 36.19
CA THR A 17 35.13 -23.89 36.18
C THR A 17 35.86 -22.60 35.80
N SER A 18 36.48 -21.95 36.79
CA SER A 18 37.47 -20.89 36.57
C SER A 18 38.76 -21.50 36.03
N GLY A 19 38.70 -22.03 34.81
CA GLY A 19 39.88 -22.34 34.02
C GLY A 19 40.49 -21.02 33.55
N ALA A 20 41.73 -20.75 33.96
CA ALA A 20 42.53 -19.64 33.45
C ALA A 20 42.82 -19.85 31.95
N HIS A 21 41.84 -19.58 31.09
CA HIS A 21 42.07 -19.33 29.68
C HIS A 21 42.36 -17.85 29.55
N ARG A 22 43.62 -17.53 29.20
CA ARG A 22 44.00 -16.19 28.75
C ARG A 22 42.95 -15.79 27.70
N PRO A 23 42.20 -14.68 27.86
CA PRO A 23 41.38 -14.22 26.77
C PRO A 23 42.36 -13.92 25.64
N SER A 24 42.38 -14.76 24.60
CA SER A 24 42.70 -14.28 23.27
C SER A 24 41.79 -13.08 23.10
N HIS A 25 42.37 -11.89 23.18
CA HIS A 25 41.70 -10.65 22.86
C HIS A 25 41.25 -10.81 21.41
N VAL A 26 40.04 -11.33 21.21
CA VAL A 26 39.33 -11.21 19.95
C VAL A 26 39.31 -9.71 19.72
N GLU A 27 40.03 -9.25 18.70
CA GLU A 27 40.11 -7.83 18.46
C GLU A 27 38.67 -7.35 18.22
N PRO A 28 38.21 -6.25 18.84
CA PRO A 28 36.85 -5.74 18.66
C PRO A 28 36.54 -5.45 17.17
N GLN A 29 37.57 -5.37 16.34
CA GLN A 29 37.51 -5.26 14.90
C GLN A 29 37.07 -6.56 14.20
N ASP A 30 37.42 -7.74 14.72
CA ASP A 30 36.97 -9.04 14.20
C ASP A 30 35.48 -9.27 14.51
N ASP A 31 35.02 -8.89 15.70
CA ASP A 31 33.60 -8.95 16.05
C ASP A 31 32.76 -7.96 15.23
N GLN A 32 33.27 -6.74 15.03
CA GLN A 32 32.62 -5.74 14.18
C GLN A 32 32.53 -6.20 12.72
N THR A 33 33.59 -6.79 12.18
CA THR A 33 33.58 -7.31 10.80
C THR A 33 32.69 -8.55 10.66
N GLY A 34 32.59 -9.38 11.71
CA GLY A 34 31.60 -10.46 11.78
C GLY A 34 30.17 -9.93 11.70
N LEU A 35 29.83 -8.93 12.52
CA LEU A 35 28.51 -8.30 12.49
C LEU A 35 28.17 -7.67 11.13
N LEU A 36 29.15 -7.01 10.49
CA LEU A 36 28.96 -6.43 9.16
C LEU A 36 28.71 -7.50 8.08
N ARG A 37 29.35 -8.67 8.17
CA ARG A 37 29.10 -9.80 7.26
C ARG A 37 27.74 -10.43 7.50
N ASP A 38 27.33 -10.57 8.76
CA ASP A 38 26.00 -11.06 9.11
C ASP A 38 24.91 -10.09 8.63
N MET A 39 25.16 -8.78 8.77
CA MET A 39 24.27 -7.73 8.26
C MET A 39 24.20 -7.75 6.73
N LEU A 40 25.33 -7.93 6.04
CA LEU A 40 25.36 -8.06 4.58
C LEU A 40 24.59 -9.30 4.11
N THR A 41 24.79 -10.45 4.77
CA THR A 41 24.07 -11.69 4.46
C THR A 41 22.56 -11.54 4.69
N ALA A 42 22.17 -10.84 5.76
CA ALA A 42 20.77 -10.50 6.00
C ALA A 42 20.22 -9.56 4.92
N GLN A 43 21.01 -8.59 4.47
CA GLN A 43 20.63 -7.66 3.41
C GLN A 43 20.44 -8.38 2.06
N ASP A 44 21.35 -9.28 1.70
CA ASP A 44 21.23 -10.09 0.47
C ASP A 44 19.93 -10.91 0.49
N ARG A 45 19.62 -11.56 1.61
CA ARG A 45 18.34 -12.27 1.78
C ARG A 45 17.12 -11.35 1.68
N THR A 46 17.20 -10.12 2.20
CA THR A 46 16.10 -9.16 2.04
C THR A 46 15.92 -8.72 0.59
N ASN A 47 17.02 -8.56 -0.16
CA ASN A 47 16.96 -8.24 -1.58
C ASN A 47 16.32 -9.37 -2.38
N GLU A 48 16.70 -10.62 -2.13
CA GLU A 48 16.09 -11.79 -2.76
C GLU A 48 14.56 -11.85 -2.51
N LEU A 49 14.12 -11.59 -1.27
CA LEU A 49 12.69 -11.57 -0.94
C LEU A 49 11.95 -10.39 -1.60
N LEU A 50 12.59 -9.23 -1.72
CA LEU A 50 12.02 -8.08 -2.43
C LEU A 50 11.90 -8.37 -3.93
N GLU A 51 12.90 -9.00 -4.53
CA GLU A 51 12.85 -9.45 -5.93
C GLU A 51 11.70 -10.44 -6.16
N GLU A 52 11.54 -11.43 -5.27
CA GLU A 52 10.41 -12.37 -5.32
C GLU A 52 9.05 -11.66 -5.16
N LEU A 53 8.95 -10.71 -4.22
CA LEU A 53 7.74 -9.92 -4.01
C LEU A 53 7.39 -9.08 -5.26
N VAL A 54 8.38 -8.44 -5.87
CA VAL A 54 8.20 -7.69 -7.11
C VAL A 54 7.75 -8.62 -8.24
N GLY A 55 8.35 -9.80 -8.35
CA GLY A 55 7.95 -10.84 -9.29
C GLY A 55 6.49 -11.26 -9.13
N THR A 56 6.06 -11.56 -7.90
CA THR A 56 4.67 -11.96 -7.60
C THR A 56 3.68 -10.83 -7.87
N LEU A 57 3.99 -9.58 -7.47
CA LEU A 57 3.16 -8.41 -7.74
C LEU A 57 3.00 -8.16 -9.24
N THR A 58 4.08 -8.27 -10.01
CA THR A 58 4.06 -8.08 -11.47
C THR A 58 3.24 -9.17 -12.15
N ALA A 59 3.40 -10.43 -11.73
CA ALA A 59 2.60 -11.55 -12.25
C ALA A 59 1.10 -11.35 -11.96
N GLN A 60 0.75 -10.94 -10.74
CA GLN A 60 -0.64 -10.66 -10.35
C GLN A 60 -1.24 -9.48 -11.12
N GLN A 61 -0.48 -8.41 -11.34
CA GLN A 61 -0.92 -7.28 -12.17
C GLN A 61 -1.21 -7.71 -13.61
N ARG A 62 -0.29 -8.47 -14.23
CA ARG A 62 -0.48 -9.00 -15.60
C ARG A 62 -1.70 -9.91 -15.68
N HIS A 63 -1.91 -10.78 -14.70
CA HIS A 63 -3.07 -11.67 -14.66
C HIS A 63 -4.39 -10.87 -14.63
N ARG A 64 -4.51 -9.88 -13.73
CA ARG A 64 -5.69 -9.01 -13.66
C ARG A 64 -5.93 -8.27 -14.97
N GLN A 65 -4.87 -7.78 -15.62
CA GLN A 65 -4.98 -7.09 -16.91
C GLN A 65 -5.48 -8.01 -18.02
N GLN A 66 -5.03 -9.26 -18.06
CA GLN A 66 -5.51 -10.27 -19.01
C GLN A 66 -6.97 -10.64 -18.77
N GLU A 67 -7.40 -10.80 -17.52
CA GLU A 67 -8.82 -11.02 -17.17
C GLU A 67 -9.70 -9.86 -17.61
N MET A 68 -9.26 -8.63 -17.34
CA MET A 68 -9.97 -7.43 -17.78
C MET A 68 -10.02 -7.31 -19.30
N GLN A 69 -8.96 -7.68 -20.01
CA GLN A 69 -8.97 -7.72 -21.47
C GLN A 69 -9.96 -8.76 -21.98
N ARG A 70 -9.90 -9.99 -21.47
CA ARG A 70 -10.85 -11.07 -21.83
C ARG A 70 -12.30 -10.68 -21.55
N TRP A 71 -12.56 -10.00 -20.44
CA TRP A 71 -13.89 -9.50 -20.11
C TRP A 71 -14.38 -8.47 -21.13
N ARG A 72 -13.52 -7.52 -21.54
CA ARG A 72 -13.84 -6.50 -22.56
C ARG A 72 -14.10 -7.13 -23.92
N ASP A 73 -13.27 -8.08 -24.33
CA ASP A 73 -13.44 -8.81 -25.59
C ASP A 73 -14.77 -9.59 -25.62
N ALA A 74 -15.21 -10.11 -24.46
CA ALA A 74 -16.50 -10.78 -24.31
C ALA A 74 -17.70 -9.81 -24.21
N ASN A 75 -17.48 -8.55 -23.82
CA ASN A 75 -18.54 -7.56 -23.59
C ASN A 75 -18.24 -6.20 -24.27
N PRO A 76 -18.06 -6.17 -25.60
CA PRO A 76 -17.55 -4.97 -26.29
C PRO A 76 -18.50 -3.78 -26.17
N GLN A 77 -19.82 -3.99 -26.30
CA GLN A 77 -20.81 -2.91 -26.17
C GLN A 77 -20.84 -2.32 -24.76
N LEU A 78 -20.76 -3.17 -23.73
CA LEU A 78 -20.76 -2.72 -22.35
C LEU A 78 -19.47 -1.94 -22.03
N ALA A 79 -18.32 -2.38 -22.55
CA ALA A 79 -17.07 -1.64 -22.40
C ALA A 79 -17.15 -0.23 -23.03
N THR A 80 -17.72 -0.10 -24.23
CA THR A 80 -17.97 1.21 -24.85
C THR A 80 -18.90 2.08 -23.98
N ASN A 81 -20.03 1.52 -23.53
CA ASN A 81 -20.97 2.26 -22.67
C ASN A 81 -20.32 2.69 -21.34
N CYS A 82 -19.46 1.85 -20.75
CA CYS A 82 -18.70 2.20 -19.54
C CYS A 82 -17.73 3.35 -19.81
N ARG A 83 -17.09 3.39 -20.99
CA ARG A 83 -16.21 4.50 -21.37
C ARG A 83 -16.99 5.80 -21.52
N GLU A 84 -18.09 5.79 -22.26
CA GLU A 84 -18.96 6.95 -22.45
C GLU A 84 -19.53 7.45 -21.11
N ALA A 85 -19.99 6.52 -20.25
CA ALA A 85 -20.50 6.87 -18.94
C ALA A 85 -19.42 7.49 -18.04
N ALA A 86 -18.17 7.00 -18.11
CA ALA A 86 -17.05 7.58 -17.38
C ALA A 86 -16.75 9.01 -17.85
N GLU A 87 -16.75 9.25 -19.16
CA GLU A 87 -16.53 10.59 -19.75
C GLU A 87 -17.60 11.59 -19.26
N VAL A 88 -18.89 11.23 -19.37
CA VAL A 88 -20.00 12.08 -18.91
C VAL A 88 -19.93 12.33 -17.40
N LEU A 89 -19.62 11.31 -16.59
CA LEU A 89 -19.49 11.48 -15.15
C LEU A 89 -18.27 12.32 -14.76
N SER A 90 -17.18 12.29 -15.55
CA SER A 90 -16.05 13.19 -15.36
C SER A 90 -16.44 14.65 -15.60
N GLU A 91 -17.25 14.97 -16.61
CA GLU A 91 -17.80 16.31 -16.80
C GLU A 91 -18.65 16.75 -15.60
N VAL A 92 -19.55 15.87 -15.12
CA VAL A 92 -20.35 16.12 -13.92
C VAL A 92 -19.49 16.32 -12.67
N GLN A 93 -18.37 15.61 -12.56
CA GLN A 93 -17.43 15.78 -11.44
C GLN A 93 -16.75 17.15 -11.49
N VAL A 94 -16.40 17.65 -12.68
CA VAL A 94 -15.84 18.99 -12.84
C VAL A 94 -16.86 20.05 -12.40
N ASP A 95 -18.11 19.97 -12.86
CA ASP A 95 -19.18 20.89 -12.44
C ASP A 95 -19.42 20.83 -10.92
N PHE A 96 -19.34 19.64 -10.33
CA PHE A 96 -19.47 19.46 -8.89
C PHE A 96 -18.31 20.11 -8.13
N LEU A 97 -17.08 19.97 -8.63
CA LEU A 97 -15.90 20.62 -8.06
C LEU A 97 -16.00 22.13 -8.17
N GLU A 98 -16.50 22.67 -9.29
CA GLU A 98 -16.72 24.12 -9.45
C GLU A 98 -17.63 24.66 -8.34
N ARG A 99 -18.82 24.06 -8.16
CA ARG A 99 -19.76 24.45 -7.10
C ARG A 99 -19.18 24.33 -5.70
N LEU A 100 -18.44 23.24 -5.45
CA LEU A 100 -17.76 23.03 -4.18
C LEU A 100 -16.74 24.15 -3.92
N THR A 101 -15.92 24.48 -4.92
CA THR A 101 -14.90 25.52 -4.79
C THR A 101 -15.49 26.91 -4.65
N GLU A 102 -16.64 27.18 -5.27
CA GLU A 102 -17.40 28.42 -5.09
C GLU A 102 -17.94 28.54 -3.65
N ASP A 103 -18.56 27.48 -3.10
CA ASP A 103 -19.03 27.46 -1.71
C ASP A 103 -17.88 27.70 -0.70
N VAL A 104 -16.70 27.12 -0.94
CA VAL A 104 -15.50 27.35 -0.11
C VAL A 104 -15.00 28.79 -0.24
N LYS A 105 -15.04 29.37 -1.44
CA LYS A 105 -14.61 30.76 -1.66
C LYS A 105 -15.53 31.75 -0.96
N ASP A 106 -16.83 31.50 -1.00
CA ASP A 106 -17.83 32.41 -0.45
C ASP A 106 -17.97 32.29 1.08
N ASN A 107 -17.78 31.10 1.64
CA ASN A 107 -18.00 30.82 3.07
C ASN A 107 -16.73 30.41 3.83
N GLY A 108 -15.55 30.47 3.20
CA GLY A 108 -14.31 29.91 3.74
C GLY A 108 -13.86 30.50 5.08
N GLU A 109 -14.09 31.80 5.30
CA GLU A 109 -13.81 32.43 6.60
C GLU A 109 -14.72 31.87 7.71
N GLU A 110 -16.01 31.70 7.43
CA GLU A 110 -16.98 31.15 8.39
C GLU A 110 -16.68 29.67 8.70
N MET A 111 -16.25 28.90 7.70
CA MET A 111 -15.79 27.51 7.89
C MET A 111 -14.50 27.43 8.72
N ALA A 112 -13.57 28.37 8.56
CA ALA A 112 -12.30 28.37 9.28
C ALA A 112 -12.48 28.63 10.79
N TYR A 113 -13.48 29.44 11.16
CA TYR A 113 -13.76 29.79 12.56
C TYR A 113 -14.95 29.02 13.16
N GLY A 114 -15.74 28.32 12.35
CA GLY A 114 -16.98 27.64 12.75
C GLY A 114 -17.00 26.14 12.44
N ASP A 115 -16.93 25.33 13.49
CA ASP A 115 -16.94 23.85 13.40
C ASP A 115 -18.24 23.29 12.78
N PHE A 116 -19.36 24.00 12.97
CA PHE A 116 -20.64 23.63 12.36
C PHE A 116 -20.63 23.74 10.83
N MET A 117 -20.18 24.88 10.29
CA MET A 117 -20.15 25.11 8.84
C MET A 117 -19.16 24.19 8.14
N LEU A 118 -18.02 23.90 8.77
CA LEU A 118 -17.06 22.93 8.27
C LEU A 118 -17.66 21.51 8.25
N THR A 119 -18.34 21.10 9.33
CA THR A 119 -18.99 19.78 9.41
C THR A 119 -20.09 19.64 8.37
N GLU A 120 -20.95 20.65 8.21
CA GLU A 120 -22.00 20.64 7.19
C GLU A 120 -21.41 20.57 5.77
N PHE A 121 -20.35 21.32 5.50
CA PHE A 121 -19.64 21.26 4.22
C PHE A 121 -19.10 19.85 3.95
N VAL A 122 -18.41 19.26 4.93
CA VAL A 122 -17.87 17.90 4.81
C VAL A 122 -18.98 16.87 4.60
N ASP A 123 -20.09 16.97 5.34
CA ASP A 123 -21.23 16.06 5.20
C ASP A 123 -21.95 16.20 3.85
N ARG A 124 -22.04 17.43 3.33
CA ARG A 124 -22.68 17.73 2.05
C ARG A 124 -21.85 17.26 0.86
N TYR A 125 -20.54 17.52 0.87
CA TYR A 125 -19.67 17.31 -0.29
C TYR A 125 -18.83 16.03 -0.19
N GLY A 126 -18.38 15.65 1.01
CA GLY A 126 -17.43 14.55 1.24
C GLY A 126 -17.89 13.19 0.70
N PRO A 127 -19.04 12.65 1.16
CA PRO A 127 -19.52 11.35 0.69
C PRO A 127 -19.76 11.32 -0.83
N ARG A 128 -20.30 12.41 -1.39
CA ARG A 128 -20.59 12.50 -2.83
C ARG A 128 -19.31 12.51 -3.65
N LEU A 129 -18.30 13.27 -3.24
CA LEU A 129 -17.00 13.33 -3.91
C LEU A 129 -16.30 11.96 -3.94
N ALA A 130 -16.27 11.28 -2.79
CA ALA A 130 -15.64 9.97 -2.66
C ALA A 130 -16.35 8.91 -3.52
N HIS A 131 -17.68 8.85 -3.45
CA HIS A 131 -18.46 7.89 -4.22
C HIS A 131 -18.39 8.13 -5.73
N LEU A 132 -18.51 9.38 -6.17
CA LEU A 132 -18.46 9.72 -7.59
C LEU A 132 -17.11 9.34 -8.21
N ASN A 133 -16.01 9.66 -7.54
CA ASN A 133 -14.67 9.29 -8.00
C ASN A 133 -14.49 7.76 -8.07
N GLY A 134 -15.00 7.02 -7.08
CA GLY A 134 -14.96 5.56 -7.09
C GLY A 134 -15.73 4.93 -8.25
N VAL A 135 -16.92 5.47 -8.57
CA VAL A 135 -17.73 5.00 -9.70
C VAL A 135 -17.04 5.29 -11.03
N ILE A 136 -16.49 6.50 -11.22
CA ILE A 136 -15.77 6.88 -12.44
C ILE A 136 -14.56 5.96 -12.64
N GLN A 137 -13.77 5.70 -11.60
CA GLN A 137 -12.62 4.80 -11.68
C GLN A 137 -13.02 3.37 -12.06
N ALA A 138 -14.12 2.85 -11.50
CA ALA A 138 -14.63 1.52 -11.84
C ALA A 138 -15.07 1.45 -13.32
N LEU A 139 -15.81 2.46 -13.79
CA LEU A 139 -16.25 2.54 -15.17
C LEU A 139 -15.08 2.72 -16.16
N ALA A 140 -14.09 3.53 -15.83
CA ALA A 140 -12.89 3.73 -16.64
C ALA A 140 -12.07 2.44 -16.78
N GLN A 141 -11.92 1.68 -15.69
CA GLN A 141 -11.25 0.37 -15.72
C GLN A 141 -11.97 -0.62 -16.64
N LEU A 142 -13.30 -0.69 -16.56
CA LEU A 142 -14.13 -1.54 -17.41
C LEU A 142 -14.14 -1.08 -18.88
N GLY A 143 -14.13 0.25 -19.11
CA GLY A 143 -14.09 0.86 -20.44
C GLY A 143 -12.71 0.84 -21.10
N GLY A 144 -11.67 0.41 -20.39
CA GLY A 144 -10.31 0.34 -20.90
C GLY A 144 -9.55 1.67 -20.93
N CYS A 145 -10.10 2.72 -20.33
CA CYS A 145 -9.35 3.92 -19.96
C CYS A 145 -8.49 3.60 -18.74
N GLN A 146 -7.36 2.96 -18.97
CA GLN A 146 -6.25 3.01 -18.03
C GLN A 146 -5.28 4.03 -18.62
N ALA A 147 -5.03 5.13 -17.91
CA ALA A 147 -3.98 6.07 -18.28
C ALA A 147 -2.70 5.24 -18.48
N ALA A 148 -2.23 5.14 -19.73
CA ALA A 148 -0.95 4.51 -20.00
C ALA A 148 0.10 5.31 -19.21
N PRO A 149 1.05 4.64 -18.52
CA PRO A 149 2.26 5.35 -18.13
C PRO A 149 2.83 5.96 -19.41
N ALA A 150 3.17 7.25 -19.35
CA ALA A 150 3.88 7.93 -20.42
C ALA A 150 5.28 7.29 -20.52
N ASP A 151 5.36 6.17 -21.21
CA ASP A 151 6.63 5.56 -21.57
C ASP A 151 7.25 6.44 -22.66
N GLU A 152 8.13 7.32 -22.19
CA GLU A 152 9.42 7.65 -22.80
C GLU A 152 9.40 7.74 -24.33
N GLU A 153 9.19 8.98 -24.81
CA GLU A 153 9.58 9.37 -26.17
C GLU A 153 11.06 9.04 -26.38
N GLN A 154 11.29 7.90 -27.03
CA GLN A 154 12.30 7.64 -28.05
C GLN A 154 13.63 8.40 -27.89
N GLU A 155 14.59 7.72 -27.25
CA GLU A 155 16.02 7.91 -27.45
C GLU A 155 16.33 7.79 -28.96
N GLY A 156 16.93 8.85 -29.52
CA GLY A 156 17.47 8.92 -30.88
C GLY A 156 18.98 9.14 -30.87
#